data_AF-A4WMT8-F1
#
_entry.id   AF-A4WMT8-F1
#
_cell.length_a   1.000
_cell.length_b   1.000
_cell.length_c   1.000
_cell.angle_alpha   90.00
_cell.angle_beta   90.00
_cell.angle_gamma   90.00
#
_symmetry.space_group_name_H-M   'P 1'
#
loop_
_entity.id
_entity.type
_entity.pdbx_description
1 polymer ?
#
loop_
_entity_poly.entity_id
_entity_poly.type
_entity_poly.pdbx_seq_one_letter_code
_entity_poly.pdbx_strand_id
1 'polypeptide(L)'
;MLSPLNSCRSHHANLHVRGYIKLAVRSPVYLVIIKSDREEVVKRVGRSVEGIELMPGLYLTWTPREKILKALDGAKRQAVREWEERGEGPVLETAVLELSEDQYKEIRPMARSELERAASALLEEMGRLLEKMRSGKGGKNLLGWYRDLARRYERLVNASLALDIEPTVMGRLRDRWKELSLEAGRMKS
;
A
#
# COMPACT_ATOMS: atom_id res chain seq x y z
N MET A 1 -35.80 -4.75 38.29
CA MET A 1 -34.79 -5.82 38.11
C MET A 1 -35.02 -6.43 36.74
N LEU A 2 -34.21 -6.05 35.75
CA LEU A 2 -34.23 -6.63 34.41
C LEU A 2 -32.77 -6.77 33.96
N SER A 3 -32.31 -8.02 33.89
CA SER A 3 -31.13 -8.38 33.12
C SER A 3 -31.53 -8.51 31.65
N PRO A 4 -30.73 -7.99 30.72
CA PRO A 4 -30.65 -8.56 29.39
C PRO A 4 -29.25 -9.15 29.16
N LEU A 5 -29.26 -10.45 28.88
CA LEU A 5 -28.24 -11.18 28.16
C LEU A 5 -27.88 -10.42 26.87
N ASN A 6 -26.66 -9.92 26.77
CA ASN A 6 -26.04 -9.56 25.49
C ASN A 6 -24.70 -10.28 25.38
N SER A 7 -24.81 -11.53 24.97
CA SER A 7 -23.70 -12.38 24.56
C SER A 7 -23.14 -11.89 23.22
N CYS A 8 -21.93 -11.34 23.29
CA CYS A 8 -20.82 -11.56 22.37
C CYS A 8 -21.15 -11.67 20.87
N ARG A 9 -21.18 -10.52 20.17
CA ARG A 9 -20.86 -10.48 18.75
C ARG A 9 -19.35 -10.53 18.57
N SER A 10 -18.84 -11.74 18.45
CA SER A 10 -17.52 -12.06 17.89
C SER A 10 -17.34 -11.38 16.53
N HIS A 11 -16.64 -10.24 16.51
CA HIS A 11 -16.07 -9.68 15.29
C HIS A 11 -14.85 -10.52 14.91
N HIS A 12 -15.09 -11.76 14.48
CA HIS A 12 -14.18 -12.41 13.55
C HIS A 12 -14.14 -11.51 12.32
N ALA A 13 -12.99 -10.87 12.10
CA ALA A 13 -12.68 -10.24 10.83
C ALA A 13 -12.65 -11.35 9.77
N ASN A 14 -13.82 -11.67 9.25
CA ASN A 14 -14.00 -12.22 7.92
C ASN A 14 -13.28 -11.23 6.99
N LEU A 15 -12.03 -11.53 6.66
CA LEU A 15 -11.43 -11.17 5.39
C LEU A 15 -12.26 -11.86 4.31
N HIS A 16 -13.48 -11.35 4.11
CA HIS A 16 -14.22 -11.51 2.88
C HIS A 16 -13.36 -10.84 1.83
N VAL A 17 -12.45 -11.63 1.25
CA VAL A 17 -12.00 -11.47 -0.12
C VAL A 17 -13.28 -11.40 -0.93
N ARG A 18 -13.80 -10.19 -1.14
CA ARG A 18 -14.94 -9.95 -2.00
C ARG A 18 -14.51 -10.47 -3.35
N GLY A 19 -15.08 -11.63 -3.71
CA GLY A 19 -14.85 -12.30 -4.97
C GLY A 19 -15.09 -11.33 -6.10
N TYR A 20 -14.01 -10.88 -6.72
CA TYR A 20 -14.01 -10.57 -8.12
C TYR A 20 -13.67 -11.89 -8.83
N ILE A 21 -14.69 -12.73 -9.05
CA ILE A 21 -14.68 -13.58 -10.23
C ILE A 21 -14.86 -12.59 -11.39
N LYS A 22 -13.74 -12.01 -11.83
CA LYS A 22 -13.68 -11.25 -13.07
C LYS A 22 -12.90 -12.14 -14.02
N LEU A 23 -13.54 -12.53 -15.12
CA LEU A 23 -12.88 -12.95 -16.35
C LEU A 23 -11.53 -12.22 -16.47
N ALA A 24 -10.46 -12.96 -16.76
CA ALA A 24 -9.06 -12.53 -16.76
C ALA A 24 -8.77 -11.41 -17.77
N VAL A 25 -9.43 -10.26 -17.63
CA VAL A 25 -9.04 -8.99 -18.23
C VAL A 25 -8.05 -8.41 -17.24
N ARG A 26 -6.77 -8.61 -17.54
CA ARG A 26 -5.67 -7.96 -16.84
C ARG A 26 -6.00 -6.47 -16.73
N SER A 27 -6.03 -5.94 -15.52
CA SER A 27 -6.33 -4.51 -15.34
C SER A 27 -5.20 -3.72 -16.00
N PRO A 28 -5.50 -2.64 -16.74
CA PRO A 28 -4.48 -1.83 -17.39
C PRO A 28 -3.50 -1.30 -16.35
N VAL A 29 -2.22 -1.33 -16.69
CA VAL A 29 -1.13 -0.85 -15.84
C VAL A 29 -0.67 0.50 -16.36
N TYR A 30 -0.53 1.46 -15.46
CA TYR A 30 -0.09 2.80 -15.78
C TYR A 30 1.25 3.12 -15.14
N LEU A 31 2.10 3.79 -15.90
CA LEU A 31 3.28 4.46 -15.42
C LEU A 31 2.92 5.92 -15.17
N VAL A 32 3.12 6.38 -13.94
CA VAL A 32 2.89 7.76 -13.53
C VAL A 32 4.23 8.42 -13.24
N ILE A 33 4.50 9.51 -13.94
CA ILE A 33 5.70 10.32 -13.75
C ILE A 33 5.28 11.58 -13.01
N ILE A 34 5.99 11.90 -11.93
CA ILE A 34 5.80 13.09 -11.11
C ILE A 34 7.18 13.74 -10.98
N LYS A 35 7.31 14.96 -11.49
CA LYS A 35 8.53 15.75 -11.41
C LYS A 35 8.23 17.08 -10.78
N SER A 36 9.05 17.47 -9.82
CA SER A 36 8.99 18.77 -9.18
C SER A 36 10.38 19.21 -8.76
N ASP A 37 10.58 20.52 -8.66
CA ASP A 37 11.73 21.15 -8.02
C ASP A 37 11.74 20.97 -6.49
N ARG A 38 10.63 20.47 -5.92
CA ARG A 38 10.44 20.21 -4.49
C ARG A 38 10.16 18.73 -4.22
N GLU A 39 11.08 18.04 -3.54
CA GLU A 39 11.00 16.60 -3.29
C GLU A 39 9.77 16.22 -2.44
N GLU A 40 9.42 17.05 -1.47
CA GLU A 40 8.24 16.90 -0.62
C GLU A 40 6.95 16.94 -1.42
N VAL A 41 6.90 17.68 -2.52
CA VAL A 41 5.76 17.72 -3.43
C VAL A 41 5.65 16.38 -4.15
N VAL A 42 6.75 15.85 -4.70
CA VAL A 42 6.78 14.52 -5.34
C VAL A 42 6.25 13.46 -4.38
N LYS A 43 6.79 13.39 -3.16
CA LYS A 43 6.36 12.44 -2.13
C LYS A 43 4.88 12.60 -1.76
N ARG A 44 4.40 13.84 -1.60
CA ARG A 44 3.00 14.13 -1.28
C ARG A 44 2.06 13.67 -2.39
N VAL A 45 2.38 13.97 -3.65
CA VAL A 45 1.56 13.56 -4.80
C VAL A 45 1.62 12.05 -5.02
N GLY A 46 2.81 11.44 -4.89
CA GLY A 46 3.01 10.01 -5.00
C GLY A 46 2.16 9.19 -4.01
N ARG A 47 1.98 9.67 -2.77
CA ARG A 47 1.08 9.04 -1.79
C ARG A 47 -0.38 8.97 -2.23
N SER A 48 -0.81 9.90 -3.09
CA SER A 48 -2.16 9.94 -3.64
C SER A 48 -2.33 9.01 -4.84
N VAL A 49 -1.22 8.59 -5.45
CA VAL A 49 -1.19 7.60 -6.53
C VAL A 49 -0.95 6.23 -5.89
N GLU A 50 -2.03 5.47 -5.68
CA GLU A 50 -1.92 4.12 -5.13
C GLU A 50 -1.10 3.23 -6.08
N GLY A 51 0.15 2.94 -5.72
CA GLY A 51 1.06 2.17 -6.57
C GLY A 51 2.39 1.89 -5.89
N ILE A 52 3.31 1.32 -6.66
CA ILE A 52 4.71 1.08 -6.25
C ILE A 52 5.59 2.14 -6.87
N GLU A 53 6.43 2.78 -6.06
CA GLU A 53 7.47 3.67 -6.55
C GLU A 53 8.65 2.85 -7.07
N LEU A 54 8.96 2.97 -8.36
CA LEU A 54 10.08 2.28 -9.00
C LEU A 54 11.39 3.05 -8.86
N MET A 55 11.29 4.39 -8.84
CA MET A 55 12.36 5.35 -8.58
C MET A 55 11.69 6.68 -8.16
N PRO A 56 12.44 7.64 -7.56
CA PRO A 56 11.86 8.91 -7.12
C PRO A 56 10.99 9.57 -8.20
N GLY A 57 9.69 9.69 -7.93
CA GLY A 57 8.73 10.30 -8.87
C GLY A 57 8.20 9.40 -9.98
N LEU A 58 8.65 8.14 -10.08
CA LEU A 58 8.15 7.17 -11.06
C LEU A 58 7.36 6.07 -10.36
N TYR A 59 6.06 6.03 -10.62
CA TYR A 59 5.14 5.11 -9.97
C TYR A 59 4.49 4.16 -10.98
N LEU A 60 4.42 2.90 -10.61
CA LEU A 60 3.66 1.89 -11.31
C LEU A 60 2.35 1.61 -10.56
N THR A 61 1.22 1.73 -11.26
CA THR A 61 -0.10 1.61 -10.65
C THR A 61 -1.07 0.83 -11.54
N TRP A 62 -2.02 0.15 -10.90
CA TRP A 62 -3.15 -0.55 -11.49
C TRP A 62 -4.48 0.12 -11.11
N THR A 63 -4.41 1.33 -10.53
CA THR A 63 -5.57 2.14 -10.18
C THR A 63 -6.28 2.59 -11.45
N PRO A 64 -7.63 2.67 -11.46
CA PRO A 64 -8.37 3.22 -12.59
C PRO A 64 -7.86 4.60 -13.00
N ARG A 65 -7.67 4.82 -14.30
CA ARG A 65 -7.12 6.05 -14.88
C ARG A 65 -7.78 7.32 -14.36
N GLU A 66 -9.11 7.32 -14.25
CA GLU A 66 -9.88 8.46 -13.75
C GLU A 66 -9.48 8.86 -12.31
N LYS A 67 -9.23 7.88 -11.44
CA LYS A 67 -8.77 8.14 -10.07
C LYS A 67 -7.36 8.72 -10.05
N ILE A 68 -6.47 8.21 -10.91
CA ILE A 68 -5.12 8.74 -11.08
C ILE A 68 -5.20 10.20 -11.54
N LEU A 69 -5.94 10.47 -12.61
CA LEU A 69 -6.11 11.81 -13.16
C LEU A 69 -6.72 12.77 -12.14
N LYS A 70 -7.73 12.34 -11.38
CA LYS A 70 -8.32 13.16 -10.30
C LYS A 70 -7.32 13.50 -9.20
N ALA A 71 -6.47 12.54 -8.80
CA ALA A 71 -5.43 12.77 -7.81
C ALA A 71 -4.38 13.78 -8.32
N LEU A 72 -3.93 13.63 -9.57
CA LEU A 72 -2.97 14.53 -10.19
C LEU A 72 -3.55 15.93 -10.45
N ASP A 73 -4.82 16.03 -10.85
CA ASP A 73 -5.51 17.31 -11.02
C ASP A 73 -5.63 18.06 -9.69
N GLY A 74 -5.96 17.36 -8.61
CA GLY A 74 -5.95 17.93 -7.26
C GLY A 74 -4.57 18.50 -6.87
N ALA A 75 -3.50 17.79 -7.21
CA ALA A 75 -2.13 18.26 -6.98
C ALA A 75 -1.77 19.49 -7.83
N LYS A 76 -2.18 19.52 -9.10
CA LYS A 76 -1.98 20.68 -9.99
C LYS A 76 -2.72 21.91 -9.48
N ARG A 77 -4.00 21.77 -9.11
CA ARG A 77 -4.78 22.88 -8.54
C ARG A 77 -4.16 23.42 -7.26
N GLN A 78 -3.64 22.55 -6.40
CA GLN A 78 -2.93 22.97 -5.20
C GLN A 78 -1.66 23.75 -5.53
N ALA A 79 -0.87 23.30 -6.52
CA ALA A 79 0.32 24.02 -6.96
C ALA A 79 -0.02 25.40 -7.54
N VAL A 80 -1.06 25.49 -8.39
CA VAL A 80 -1.55 26.77 -8.95
C VAL A 80 -2.02 27.70 -7.84
N ARG A 81 -2.78 27.19 -6.87
CA ARG A 81 -3.26 27.98 -5.74
C ARG A 81 -2.11 28.55 -4.90
N GLU A 82 -1.05 27.78 -4.67
CA GLU A 82 0.14 28.27 -3.96
C GLU A 82 0.80 29.43 -4.74
N TRP A 83 0.95 29.29 -6.06
CA TRP A 83 1.43 30.34 -6.94
C TRP A 83 0.56 31.61 -6.87
N GLU A 84 -0.76 31.47 -6.91
CA GLU A 84 -1.71 32.59 -6.85
C GLU A 84 -1.70 33.30 -5.49
N GLU A 85 -1.65 32.56 -4.38
CA GLU A 85 -1.73 33.11 -3.03
C GLU A 85 -0.41 33.73 -2.56
N ARG A 86 0.73 33.21 -3.01
CA ARG A 86 2.06 33.57 -2.47
C ARG A 86 2.98 34.24 -3.49
N GLY A 87 2.59 34.26 -4.77
CA GLY A 87 3.46 34.69 -5.87
C GLY A 87 4.59 33.70 -6.19
N GLU A 88 4.63 32.57 -5.50
CA GLU A 88 5.61 31.49 -5.68
C GLU A 88 4.97 30.12 -5.42
N GLY A 89 5.45 29.08 -6.08
CA GLY A 89 4.96 27.72 -5.90
C GLY A 89 5.92 26.69 -6.52
N PRO A 90 5.65 25.39 -6.34
CA PRO A 90 6.46 24.36 -6.96
C PRO A 90 6.27 24.37 -8.47
N VAL A 91 7.34 24.04 -9.20
CA VAL A 91 7.21 23.51 -10.56
C VAL A 91 6.69 22.08 -10.43
N LEU A 92 5.58 21.76 -11.08
CA LEU A 92 4.98 20.42 -11.03
C LEU A 92 4.62 19.94 -12.44
N GLU A 93 5.30 18.89 -12.88
CA GLU A 93 5.02 18.18 -14.13
C GLU A 93 4.54 16.76 -13.80
N THR A 94 3.48 16.32 -14.47
CA THR A 94 2.93 14.97 -14.26
C THR A 94 2.54 14.34 -15.59
N ALA A 95 2.84 13.07 -15.77
CA ALA A 95 2.39 12.28 -16.91
C ALA A 95 1.76 10.95 -16.45
N VAL A 96 0.77 10.47 -17.20
CA VAL A 96 0.16 9.15 -17.02
C VAL A 96 0.22 8.43 -18.35
N LEU A 97 0.96 7.33 -18.39
CA LEU A 97 1.17 6.50 -19.56
C LEU A 97 0.52 5.16 -19.31
N GLU A 98 -0.39 4.76 -20.18
CA GLU A 98 -0.89 3.38 -20.20
C GLU A 98 0.16 2.50 -20.86
N LEU A 99 0.58 1.44 -20.20
CA LEU A 99 1.61 0.56 -20.69
C LEU A 99 1.00 -0.57 -21.52
N SER A 100 1.57 -0.82 -22.70
CA SER A 100 1.35 -2.08 -23.40
C SER A 100 1.95 -3.25 -22.62
N GLU A 101 1.56 -4.48 -22.97
CA GLU A 101 2.14 -5.65 -22.32
C GLU A 101 3.66 -5.73 -22.52
N ASP A 102 4.17 -5.34 -23.68
CA ASP A 102 5.61 -5.36 -23.96
C ASP A 102 6.35 -4.28 -23.17
N GLN A 103 5.80 -3.06 -23.10
CA GLN A 103 6.37 -2.01 -22.23
C GLN A 103 6.35 -2.43 -20.76
N TYR A 104 5.29 -3.11 -20.33
CA TYR A 104 5.22 -3.64 -18.97
C TYR A 104 6.29 -4.72 -18.72
N LYS A 105 6.52 -5.64 -19.66
CA LYS A 105 7.57 -6.67 -19.54
C LYS A 105 8.94 -6.05 -19.31
N GLU A 106 9.26 -4.95 -20.00
CA GLU A 106 10.54 -4.23 -19.85
C GLU A 106 10.74 -3.65 -18.44
N ILE A 107 9.69 -3.09 -17.83
CA ILE A 107 9.79 -2.50 -16.48
C ILE A 107 9.54 -3.51 -15.35
N ARG A 108 9.01 -4.70 -15.66
CA ARG A 108 8.66 -5.74 -14.69
C ARG A 108 9.82 -6.13 -13.77
N PRO A 109 11.09 -6.21 -14.21
CA PRO A 109 12.22 -6.47 -13.32
C PRO A 109 12.38 -5.43 -12.21
N MET A 110 12.15 -4.14 -12.52
CA MET A 110 12.20 -3.06 -11.53
C MET A 110 11.08 -3.20 -10.51
N ALA A 111 9.85 -3.45 -10.98
CA ALA A 111 8.70 -3.68 -10.10
C ALA A 111 8.91 -4.89 -9.18
N ARG A 112 9.50 -5.98 -9.71
CA ARG A 112 9.89 -7.15 -8.93
C ARG A 112 10.91 -6.79 -7.86
N SER A 113 11.96 -6.06 -8.20
CA SER A 113 12.98 -5.64 -7.24
C SER A 113 12.39 -4.85 -6.06
N GLU A 114 11.50 -3.89 -6.34
CA GLU A 114 10.87 -3.09 -5.29
C GLU A 114 9.87 -3.90 -4.45
N LEU A 115 9.12 -4.82 -5.07
CA LEU A 115 8.25 -5.75 -4.35
C LEU A 115 9.04 -6.69 -3.43
N GLU A 116 10.16 -7.24 -3.88
CA GLU A 116 11.03 -8.11 -3.08
C GLU A 116 11.65 -7.35 -1.90
N ARG A 117 12.09 -6.11 -2.12
CA ARG A 117 12.60 -5.23 -1.06
C ARG A 117 11.52 -4.95 -0.02
N ALA A 118 10.33 -4.56 -0.45
CA ALA A 118 9.21 -4.27 0.44
C ALA A 118 8.78 -5.53 1.22
N ALA A 119 8.71 -6.68 0.56
CA ALA A 119 8.35 -7.95 1.17
C ALA A 119 9.37 -8.39 2.24
N SER A 120 10.66 -8.25 1.96
CA SER A 120 11.74 -8.60 2.90
C SER A 120 11.75 -7.68 4.12
N ALA A 121 11.65 -6.37 3.91
CA ALA A 121 11.57 -5.40 5.00
C ALA A 121 10.35 -5.65 5.90
N LEU A 122 9.20 -5.96 5.29
CA LEU A 122 7.99 -6.28 6.01
C LEU A 122 8.14 -7.57 6.84
N LEU A 123 8.76 -8.60 6.28
CA LEU A 123 8.99 -9.87 6.97
C LEU A 123 9.86 -9.70 8.22
N GLU A 124 10.94 -8.92 8.11
CA GLU A 124 11.81 -8.60 9.25
C GLU A 124 11.05 -7.84 10.33
N GLU A 125 10.28 -6.83 9.93
CA GLU A 125 9.53 -6.01 10.86
C GLU A 125 8.43 -6.79 11.58
N MET A 126 7.75 -7.69 10.87
CA MET A 126 6.82 -8.65 11.47
C MET A 126 7.50 -9.54 12.52
N GLY A 127 8.74 -9.98 12.26
CA GLY A 127 9.55 -10.72 13.23
C GLY A 127 9.82 -9.91 14.50
N ARG A 128 10.23 -8.65 14.36
CA ARG A 128 10.48 -7.74 15.50
C ARG A 128 9.21 -7.45 16.31
N LEU A 129 8.07 -7.30 15.65
CA LEU A 129 6.79 -7.11 16.35
C LEU A 129 6.40 -8.36 17.14
N LEU A 130 6.52 -9.55 16.54
CA LEU A 130 6.21 -10.82 17.23
C LEU A 130 7.06 -11.02 18.47
N GLU A 131 8.37 -10.78 18.36
CA GLU A 131 9.28 -10.90 19.50
C GLU A 131 8.84 -9.98 20.64
N LYS A 132 8.51 -8.72 20.34
CA LYS A 132 8.02 -7.77 21.34
C LYS A 132 6.68 -8.17 21.94
N MET A 133 5.73 -8.65 21.13
CA MET A 133 4.44 -9.15 21.61
C MET A 133 4.63 -10.32 22.59
N ARG A 134 5.48 -11.29 22.25
CA ARG A 134 5.75 -12.47 23.09
C ARG A 134 6.56 -12.16 24.34
N SER A 135 7.47 -11.20 24.28
CA SER A 135 8.31 -10.82 25.42
C SER A 135 7.52 -10.18 26.57
N GLY A 136 6.29 -9.72 26.33
CA GLY A 136 5.51 -8.93 27.29
C GLY A 136 6.10 -7.55 27.62
N LYS A 137 7.29 -7.21 27.12
CA LYS A 137 7.99 -5.93 27.34
C LYS A 137 7.52 -4.81 26.39
N GLY A 138 6.33 -4.96 25.82
CA GLY A 138 5.76 -4.05 24.83
C GLY A 138 5.12 -2.81 25.46
N GLY A 139 5.61 -1.62 25.08
CA GLY A 139 4.94 -0.36 25.43
C GLY A 139 3.54 -0.23 24.81
N LYS A 140 2.80 0.83 25.20
CA LYS A 140 1.38 1.09 24.90
C LYS A 140 0.94 1.09 23.41
N ASN A 141 1.82 0.87 22.43
CA ASN A 141 1.49 1.04 21.01
C ASN A 141 1.72 -0.19 20.09
N LEU A 142 1.85 -1.41 20.64
CA LEU A 142 2.01 -2.62 19.81
C LEU A 142 0.83 -2.85 18.86
N LEU A 143 -0.41 -2.58 19.30
CA LEU A 143 -1.61 -2.70 18.45
C LEU A 143 -1.68 -1.62 17.37
N GLY A 144 -1.05 -0.45 17.57
CA GLY A 144 -0.90 0.57 16.53
C GLY A 144 0.08 0.09 15.46
N TRP A 145 1.23 -0.44 15.89
CA TRP A 145 2.22 -1.03 14.98
C TRP A 145 1.65 -2.21 14.18
N TYR A 146 0.91 -3.11 14.84
CA TYR A 146 0.20 -4.20 14.16
C TYR A 146 -0.74 -3.69 13.06
N ARG A 147 -1.54 -2.65 13.35
CA ARG A 147 -2.48 -2.08 12.36
C ARG A 147 -1.76 -1.44 11.17
N ASP A 148 -0.63 -0.80 11.41
CA ASP A 148 0.21 -0.25 10.34
C ASP A 148 0.81 -1.35 9.46
N LEU A 149 1.38 -2.40 10.08
CA LEU A 149 1.87 -3.59 9.36
C LEU A 149 0.76 -4.28 8.56
N ALA A 150 -0.46 -4.36 9.11
CA ALA A 150 -1.62 -4.93 8.41
C ALA A 150 -1.89 -4.21 7.09
N ARG A 151 -1.92 -2.87 7.12
CA ARG A 151 -2.16 -2.05 5.94
C ARG A 151 -1.04 -2.22 4.91
N ARG A 152 0.23 -2.27 5.35
CA ARG A 152 1.37 -2.47 4.45
C ARG A 152 1.40 -3.87 3.84
N TYR A 153 1.05 -4.90 4.61
CA TYR A 153 0.91 -6.27 4.12
C TYR A 153 -0.21 -6.38 3.08
N GLU A 154 -1.38 -5.81 3.34
CA GLU A 154 -2.49 -5.78 2.39
C GLU A 154 -2.10 -5.08 1.09
N ARG A 155 -1.43 -3.92 1.18
CA ARG A 155 -0.93 -3.20 0.00
C ARG A 155 0.06 -4.04 -0.81
N LEU A 156 0.98 -4.75 -0.16
CA LEU A 156 1.95 -5.64 -0.81
C LEU A 156 1.24 -6.79 -1.54
N VAL A 157 0.27 -7.44 -0.89
CA VAL A 157 -0.52 -8.54 -1.48
C VAL A 157 -1.29 -8.05 -2.70
N ASN A 158 -1.99 -6.91 -2.57
CA ASN A 158 -2.75 -6.33 -3.68
C ASN A 158 -1.84 -5.98 -4.87
N ALA A 159 -0.66 -5.43 -4.60
CA ALA A 159 0.32 -5.12 -5.63
C ALA A 159 0.86 -6.38 -6.33
N SER A 160 1.17 -7.41 -5.55
CA SER A 160 1.64 -8.71 -6.06
C SER A 160 0.61 -9.34 -7.02
N LEU A 161 -0.66 -9.33 -6.63
CA LEU A 161 -1.76 -9.83 -7.46
C LEU A 161 -1.98 -8.99 -8.72
N ALA A 162 -2.02 -7.66 -8.57
CA ALA A 162 -2.33 -6.77 -9.70
C ALA A 162 -1.23 -6.76 -10.77
N LEU A 163 0.03 -6.90 -10.35
CA LEU A 163 1.18 -6.91 -11.25
C LEU A 163 1.53 -8.32 -11.76
N ASP A 164 0.92 -9.36 -11.20
CA ASP A 164 1.32 -10.75 -11.45
C ASP A 164 2.83 -10.94 -11.18
N ILE A 165 3.24 -10.51 -9.99
CA ILE A 165 4.61 -10.65 -9.48
C ILE A 165 4.50 -11.17 -8.05
N GLU A 166 4.89 -12.42 -7.83
CA GLU A 166 4.98 -12.98 -6.49
C GLU A 166 6.41 -12.80 -5.93
N PRO A 167 6.58 -12.06 -4.81
CA PRO A 167 7.85 -12.03 -4.09
C PRO A 167 8.25 -13.41 -3.58
N THR A 168 9.54 -13.71 -3.61
CA THR A 168 10.13 -14.99 -3.20
C THR A 168 9.81 -15.31 -1.74
N VAL A 169 9.63 -14.29 -0.90
CA VAL A 169 9.37 -14.44 0.54
C VAL A 169 7.88 -14.50 0.90
N MET A 170 6.96 -14.54 -0.07
CA MET A 170 5.51 -14.49 0.20
C MET A 170 5.00 -15.63 1.09
N GLY A 171 5.50 -16.85 0.93
CA GLY A 171 5.13 -17.97 1.79
C GLY A 171 5.45 -17.68 3.26
N ARG A 172 6.70 -17.24 3.52
CA ARG A 172 7.17 -16.85 4.87
C ARG A 172 6.37 -15.67 5.43
N LEU A 173 6.01 -14.69 4.60
CA LEU A 173 5.16 -13.58 5.00
C LEU A 173 3.76 -14.04 5.44
N ARG A 174 3.13 -14.93 4.66
CA ARG A 174 1.79 -15.47 5.00
C ARG A 174 1.82 -16.20 6.33
N ASP A 175 2.84 -17.02 6.58
CA ASP A 175 2.95 -17.75 7.84
C ASP A 175 3.22 -16.81 9.01
N ARG A 176 4.10 -15.82 8.84
CA ARG A 176 4.35 -14.79 9.86
C ARG A 176 3.12 -13.96 10.18
N TRP A 177 2.33 -13.65 9.15
CA TRP A 177 1.08 -12.90 9.31
C TRP A 177 0.04 -13.67 10.14
N LYS A 178 -0.06 -14.99 9.94
CA LYS A 178 -0.92 -15.85 10.77
C LYS A 178 -0.50 -15.81 12.24
N GLU A 179 0.80 -15.97 12.52
CA GLU A 179 1.34 -15.88 13.88
C GLU A 179 1.02 -14.53 14.52
N LEU A 180 1.28 -13.41 13.82
CA LEU A 180 1.00 -12.06 14.32
C LEU A 180 -0.48 -11.85 14.64
N SER A 181 -1.36 -12.31 13.76
CA SER A 181 -2.80 -12.17 13.92
C SER A 181 -3.30 -12.92 15.17
N LEU A 182 -2.72 -14.09 15.47
CA LEU A 182 -3.04 -14.85 16.67
C LEU A 182 -2.58 -14.13 17.95
N GLU A 183 -1.33 -13.66 17.99
CA GLU A 183 -0.82 -12.93 19.17
C GLU A 183 -1.58 -11.62 19.40
N ALA A 184 -1.88 -10.87 18.32
CA ALA A 184 -2.69 -9.67 18.41
C ALA A 184 -4.12 -9.96 18.89
N GLY A 185 -4.67 -11.13 18.60
CA GLY A 185 -5.96 -11.61 19.11
C GLY A 185 -5.93 -11.85 20.62
N ARG A 186 -4.88 -12.52 21.12
CA ARG A 186 -4.68 -12.79 22.56
C ARG A 186 -4.50 -11.52 23.40
N MET A 187 -3.96 -10.46 22.81
CA MET A 187 -3.81 -9.18 23.50
C MET A 187 -5.11 -8.37 23.62
N LYS A 188 -6.16 -8.72 22.84
CA LYS A 188 -7.45 -8.04 22.86
C LYS A 188 -8.47 -8.71 23.78
N SER A 189 -8.28 -9.99 24.08
CA SER A 189 -9.06 -10.79 25.04
C SER A 189 -8.58 -10.56 26.46
#